data_AF-A0A6A8AJ13-F1
#
_entry.id   AF-A0A6A8AJ13-F1
#
_cell.length_a   1.000
_cell.length_b   1.000
_cell.length_c   1.000
_cell.angle_alpha   90.00
_cell.angle_beta   90.00
_cell.angle_gamma   90.00
#
_symmetry.space_group_name_H-M   'P 1'
#
loop_
_entity.id
_entity.type
_entity.pdbx_description
1 polymer ?
#
loop_
_entity_poly.entity_id
_entity_poly.type
_entity_poly.pdbx_seq_one_letter_code
_entity_poly.pdbx_strand_id
1 'polypeptide(L)' 'MEKSVKINIKCGKCGKPISGDVYEFRGVELCEDCYMDEVIASQPKKCVMK' A
#
# COMPACT_ATOMS: atom_id res chain seq x y z
N MET A 1 -4.22 25.60 -13.02
CA MET A 1 -4.76 25.46 -11.66
C MET A 1 -5.21 24.02 -11.51
N GLU A 2 -4.26 23.13 -11.20
CA GLU A 2 -4.53 21.70 -11.08
C GLU A 2 -5.27 21.49 -9.77
N LYS A 3 -6.54 21.14 -9.89
CA LYS A 3 -7.45 20.89 -8.78
C LYS A 3 -6.94 19.60 -8.13
N SER A 4 -6.09 19.70 -7.11
CA SER A 4 -5.69 18.58 -6.28
C SER A 4 -6.95 18.06 -5.61
N VAL A 5 -7.63 17.13 -6.27
CA VAL A 5 -8.73 16.38 -5.69
C VAL A 5 -8.08 15.68 -4.51
N LYS A 6 -8.36 16.17 -3.30
CA LYS A 6 -8.04 15.47 -2.06
C LYS A 6 -8.96 14.25 -2.04
N ILE A 7 -8.63 13.25 -2.83
CA ILE A 7 -9.32 11.96 -2.80
C ILE A 7 -9.01 11.44 -1.40
N ASN A 8 -10.01 11.41 -0.53
CA ASN A 8 -9.86 10.94 0.83
C ASN A 8 -9.77 9.41 0.81
N ILE A 9 -8.70 8.91 0.19
CA ILE A 9 -8.43 7.49 -0.02
C ILE A 9 -8.09 6.90 1.34
N LYS A 10 -8.70 5.75 1.63
CA LYS A 10 -8.45 5.00 2.85
C LYS A 10 -7.73 3.72 2.46
N CYS A 11 -6.73 3.34 3.25
CA CYS A 11 -6.07 2.07 3.06
C CYS A 11 -7.09 0.93 3.24
N GLY A 12 -7.23 0.07 2.23
CA GLY A 12 -8.14 -1.07 2.24
C GLY A 12 -7.79 -2.12 3.31
N LYS A 13 -6.56 -2.11 3.83
CA LYS A 13 -6.10 -3.06 4.88
C LYS A 13 -6.27 -2.51 6.29
N CYS A 14 -5.79 -1.29 6.56
CA CYS A 14 -5.81 -0.71 7.92
C CYS A 14 -6.93 0.31 8.15
N GLY A 15 -7.68 0.71 7.11
CA GLY A 15 -8.79 1.66 7.18
C GLY A 15 -8.37 3.11 7.46
N LYS A 16 -7.08 3.38 7.65
CA LYS A 16 -6.54 4.72 7.90
C LYS A 16 -6.59 5.56 6.62
N PRO A 17 -6.85 6.87 6.72
CA PRO A 17 -6.72 7.78 5.58
C PRO A 17 -5.26 7.79 5.11
N ILE A 18 -5.06 7.70 3.79
CA ILE A 18 -3.74 7.80 3.18
C ILE A 18 -3.47 9.29 2.96
N SER A 19 -2.55 9.85 3.75
CA SER A 19 -2.14 11.26 3.63
C SER A 19 -0.98 11.50 2.65
N GLY A 20 -0.37 10.43 2.15
CA GLY A 20 0.72 10.48 1.17
C GLY A 20 0.38 9.70 -0.10
N ASP A 21 1.37 9.05 -0.68
CA ASP A 21 1.21 8.23 -1.87
C ASP A 21 0.32 6.99 -1.62
N VAL A 22 -0.53 6.70 -2.59
CA VAL A 22 -1.44 5.55 -2.59
C VAL A 22 -0.81 4.46 -3.44
N TYR A 23 -0.66 3.27 -2.85
CA TYR A 23 -0.08 2.11 -3.51
C TYR A 23 -1.16 1.09 -3.84
N GLU A 24 -1.17 0.53 -5.04
CA GLU A 24 -2.12 -0.53 -5.41
C GLU A 24 -1.45 -1.91 -5.31
N PHE A 25 -2.05 -2.83 -4.56
CA PHE A 25 -1.63 -4.22 -4.53
C PHE A 25 -2.82 -5.15 -4.81
N ARG A 26 -2.76 -5.90 -5.92
CA ARG A 26 -3.83 -6.82 -6.36
C ARG A 26 -5.21 -6.14 -6.47
N GLY A 27 -5.26 -4.88 -6.88
CA GLY A 27 -6.50 -4.10 -6.99
C GLY A 27 -7.00 -3.51 -5.67
N VAL A 28 -6.18 -3.52 -4.60
CA VAL A 28 -6.49 -2.88 -3.32
C VAL A 28 -5.57 -1.69 -3.10
N GLU A 29 -6.16 -0.52 -2.81
CA GLU A 29 -5.43 0.69 -2.44
C GLU A 29 -4.93 0.60 -0.99
N LEU A 30 -3.62 0.74 -0.80
CA LEU A 30 -2.92 0.57 0.46
C LEU A 30 -2.02 1.78 0.75
N CYS A 31 -1.85 2.09 2.02
CA CYS A 31 -0.76 2.96 2.46
C CYS A 31 0.58 2.22 2.30
N GLU A 32 1.68 2.99 2.20
CA GLU A 32 3.04 2.46 2.04
C GLU A 32 3.34 1.27 2.99
N ASP A 33 3.07 1.46 4.28
CA ASP A 33 3.31 0.45 5.32
C ASP A 33 2.58 -0.88 5.03
N CYS A 34 1.28 -0.80 4.72
CA CYS A 34 0.48 -1.98 4.39
C CYS A 34 0.88 -2.62 3.07
N TYR A 35 1.28 -1.81 2.09
CA TYR A 35 1.77 -2.29 0.80
C TYR A 35 3.07 -3.08 0.96
N MET A 36 4.04 -2.56 1.72
CA MET A 36 5.31 -3.25 1.99
C MET A 36 5.08 -4.59 2.67
N ASP A 37 4.19 -4.65 3.68
CA ASP A 37 3.80 -5.89 4.33
C ASP A 37 3.23 -6.93 3.35
N GLU A 38 2.33 -6.53 2.46
CA GLU A 38 1.75 -7.41 1.44
C GLU A 38 2.80 -7.89 0.42
N VAL A 39 3.68 -7.00 -0.01
CA VAL A 39 4.79 -7.34 -0.93
C VAL A 39 5.72 -8.36 -0.27
N ILE A 40 6.12 -8.14 0.99
CA ILE A 40 6.99 -9.05 1.74
C ILE A 40 6.28 -10.41 1.94
N ALA A 41 4.99 -10.40 2.29
CA ALA A 41 4.21 -11.63 2.47
C ALA A 41 4.01 -12.40 1.16
N SER A 42 3.88 -11.69 0.03
CA SER A 42 3.73 -12.29 -1.29
C SER A 42 5.05 -12.76 -1.91
N GLN A 43 6.19 -12.29 -1.41
CA GLN A 43 7.46 -12.85 -1.83
C GLN A 43 7.66 -14.24 -1.24
N PRO A 44 8.09 -15.23 -2.04
CA PRO A 44 8.46 -16.52 -1.50
C PRO A 44 9.61 -16.30 -0.52
N LYS A 45 9.45 -16.74 0.74
CA LYS A 45 10.48 -16.71 1.78
C LYS A 45 11.65 -17.65 1.41
N LYS A 46 12.37 -17.34 0.34
CA LYS A 46 13.68 -17.91 0.03
C LYS A 46 14.74 -17.01 0.65
N CYS A 47 14.72 -16.88 1.98
CA CYS A 47 15.96 -16.59 2.69
C CYS A 47 16.79 -17.86 2.61
N VAL A 48 17.51 -18.03 1.50
CA VAL A 48 18.58 -19.03 1.41
C VAL A 48 19.74 -18.43 2.19
N MET A 49 19.69 -18.55 3.52
CA MET A 49 20.89 -18.37 4.34
C MET A 49 21.81 -19.53 3.97
N LYS A 50 22.86 -19.22 3.21
CA LYS A 50 23.91 -20.16 2.82
C LYS A 50 25.09 -20.02 3.76
#